data_AF-A0A434Z973-F1
#
_entry.id   AF-A0A434Z973-F1
#
_cell.length_a   1.000
_cell.length_b   1.000
_cell.length_c   1.000
_cell.angle_alpha   90.00
_cell.angle_beta   90.00
_cell.angle_gamma   90.00
#
_symmetry.space_group_name_H-M   'P 1'
#
loop_
_entity.id
_entity.type
_entity.pdbx_description
1 polymer ?
#
loop_
_entity_poly.entity_id
_entity_poly.type
_entity_poly.pdbx_seq_one_letter_code
_entity_poly.pdbx_strand_id
1 'polypeptide(L)'
;VFETMCAGGHEGIIAKRADSRYVGDRTAAWLKIKRTKRQEFVVGGYRPSDTGRGMASLILGTYEDGKLIYRGRVGTGFTEAMRKSILAQLEKRPLDKPAFVSVPRDIARRARWVKPELVAEVTYAEVTPDGSLRHPSFQGMREDKRADQVVMEIPKTPATPGSADLDPAIGKEIAAAVGVKLTHPDKVMYPGTKVTKSTLAAYYAAVADKMLPHIQDRPLSLVRDTDGDLQQTFFQKHKLPGMPKAIHDGQLE
;
A
#
# COMPACT_ATOMS: atom_id res chain seq x y z
N VAL A 1 -8.31 -3.61 13.33
CA VAL A 1 -7.74 -4.50 12.27
C VAL A 1 -7.26 -3.69 11.08
N PHE A 2 -8.12 -2.99 10.33
CA PHE A 2 -7.70 -2.20 9.16
C PHE A 2 -6.60 -1.17 9.49
N GLU A 3 -6.82 -0.33 10.50
CA GLU A 3 -5.81 0.66 10.93
C GLU A 3 -4.49 0.03 11.37
N THR A 4 -4.55 -1.09 12.10
CA THR A 4 -3.37 -1.84 12.53
C THR A 4 -2.56 -2.37 11.35
N MET A 5 -3.24 -2.95 10.35
CA MET A 5 -2.58 -3.45 9.13
C MET A 5 -2.00 -2.30 8.30
N CYS A 6 -2.71 -1.16 8.24
CA CYS A 6 -2.23 0.05 7.60
C CYS A 6 -0.97 0.61 8.29
N ALA A 7 -0.96 0.66 9.63
CA ALA A 7 0.18 1.09 10.42
C ALA A 7 1.41 0.18 10.24
N GLY A 8 1.19 -1.13 10.02
CA GLY A 8 2.22 -2.10 9.66
C GLY A 8 2.73 -2.01 8.21
N GLY A 9 2.25 -1.05 7.40
CA GLY A 9 2.71 -0.86 6.02
C GLY A 9 2.02 -1.74 4.97
N HIS A 10 0.95 -2.48 5.32
CA HIS A 10 0.22 -3.29 4.36
C HIS A 10 -0.69 -2.44 3.43
N GLU A 11 -0.96 -2.92 2.20
CA GLU A 11 -1.84 -2.25 1.20
C GLU A 11 -3.28 -2.07 1.73
N GLY A 12 -3.70 -2.90 2.69
CA GLY A 12 -5.04 -2.94 3.24
C GLY A 12 -5.39 -4.32 3.76
N ILE A 13 -6.67 -4.70 3.72
CA ILE A 13 -7.16 -6.00 4.18
C ILE A 13 -8.08 -6.65 3.14
N ILE A 14 -8.20 -7.98 3.21
CA ILE A 14 -9.27 -8.72 2.56
C ILE A 14 -10.23 -9.18 3.66
N ALA A 15 -11.46 -8.67 3.66
CA ALA A 15 -12.51 -9.14 4.55
C ALA A 15 -13.27 -10.28 3.86
N LYS A 16 -13.30 -11.47 4.48
CA LYS A 16 -14.01 -12.64 3.97
C LYS A 16 -15.17 -12.96 4.90
N ARG A 17 -16.36 -13.17 4.36
CA ARG A 17 -17.51 -13.69 5.11
C ARG A 17 -17.21 -15.08 5.65
N ALA A 18 -17.31 -15.23 6.97
CA ALA A 18 -16.95 -16.48 7.65
C ALA A 18 -17.83 -17.66 7.21
N ASP A 19 -19.08 -17.39 6.84
CA ASP A 19 -20.07 -18.37 6.37
C ASP A 19 -20.04 -18.61 4.85
N SER A 20 -19.09 -18.01 4.13
CA SER A 20 -19.02 -18.14 2.67
C SER A 20 -18.25 -19.37 2.21
N ARG A 21 -18.75 -20.04 1.17
CA ARG A 21 -18.01 -21.06 0.43
C ARG A 21 -17.05 -20.41 -0.56
N TYR A 22 -15.96 -21.12 -0.85
CA TYR A 22 -15.06 -20.70 -1.91
C TYR A 22 -15.72 -20.85 -3.28
N VAL A 23 -15.63 -19.82 -4.12
CA VAL A 23 -16.12 -19.80 -5.50
C VAL A 23 -15.05 -19.15 -6.37
N GLY A 24 -14.81 -19.68 -7.58
CA GLY A 24 -13.80 -19.16 -8.50
C GLY A 24 -14.13 -17.81 -9.15
N ASP A 25 -15.30 -17.23 -8.82
CA ASP A 25 -15.84 -16.01 -9.41
C ASP A 25 -15.73 -14.80 -8.49
N ARG A 26 -15.96 -13.61 -9.05
CA ARG A 26 -16.05 -12.37 -8.26
C ARG A 26 -17.36 -12.33 -7.49
N THR A 27 -17.27 -12.35 -6.16
CA THR A 27 -18.42 -12.30 -5.25
C THR A 27 -18.31 -11.14 -4.25
N ALA A 28 -19.42 -10.78 -3.61
CA ALA A 28 -19.43 -9.83 -2.50
C ALA A 28 -18.98 -10.45 -1.17
N ALA A 29 -18.72 -11.76 -1.13
CA ALA A 29 -18.27 -12.45 0.09
C ALA A 29 -16.83 -12.07 0.48
N TRP A 30 -16.05 -11.59 -0.49
CA TRP A 30 -14.68 -11.12 -0.28
C TRP A 30 -14.59 -9.64 -0.66
N LEU A 31 -14.25 -8.79 0.31
CA LEU A 31 -14.07 -7.37 0.09
C LEU A 31 -12.59 -7.01 0.19
N LYS A 32 -12.02 -6.50 -0.90
CA LYS A 32 -10.69 -5.88 -0.87
C LYS A 32 -10.84 -4.44 -0.40
N ILE A 33 -10.36 -4.17 0.80
CA ILE A 33 -10.41 -2.85 1.44
C ILE A 33 -8.98 -2.32 1.45
N LYS A 34 -8.67 -1.35 0.59
CA LYS A 34 -7.33 -0.78 0.46
C LYS A 34 -7.19 0.46 1.32
N ARG A 35 -5.98 0.70 1.84
CA ARG A 35 -5.57 2.02 2.31
C ARG A 35 -5.39 2.93 1.11
N THR A 36 -6.22 3.95 1.02
CA THR A 36 -6.01 5.05 0.07
C THR A 36 -5.61 6.29 0.85
N LYS A 37 -4.68 7.04 0.29
CA LYS A 37 -4.39 8.40 0.71
C LYS A 37 -5.36 9.33 -0.02
N ARG A 38 -5.72 10.44 0.61
CA ARG A 38 -6.62 11.44 0.03
C ARG A 38 -6.01 12.80 0.32
N GLN A 39 -5.87 13.63 -0.72
CA GLN A 39 -5.25 14.94 -0.61
C GLN A 39 -5.70 15.83 -1.77
N GLU A 40 -5.47 17.13 -1.63
CA GLU A 40 -5.66 18.09 -2.71
C GLU A 40 -4.43 18.25 -3.61
N PHE A 41 -4.71 18.57 -4.87
CA PHE A 41 -3.73 18.82 -5.94
C PHE A 41 -4.20 19.99 -6.80
N VAL A 42 -3.27 20.78 -7.29
CA VAL A 42 -3.53 21.88 -8.22
C VAL A 42 -3.68 21.33 -9.63
N VAL A 43 -4.70 21.80 -10.34
CA VAL A 43 -4.92 21.48 -11.75
C VAL A 43 -4.13 22.46 -12.61
N GLY A 44 -3.09 21.98 -13.28
CA GLY A 44 -2.28 22.79 -14.21
C GLY A 44 -2.57 22.52 -15.69
N GLY A 45 -3.47 21.57 -15.98
CA GLY A 45 -3.86 21.24 -17.35
C GLY A 45 -4.82 20.07 -17.42
N TYR A 46 -5.19 19.71 -18.64
CA TYR A 46 -5.97 18.51 -18.91
C TYR A 46 -5.55 17.85 -20.23
N ARG A 47 -5.87 16.57 -20.37
CA ARG A 47 -5.78 15.85 -21.64
C ARG A 47 -7.16 15.83 -22.27
N PRO A 48 -7.33 16.33 -23.51
CA PRO A 48 -8.56 16.13 -24.27
C PRO A 48 -8.89 14.64 -24.46
N SER A 49 -10.16 14.33 -24.65
CA SER A 49 -10.60 12.99 -25.06
C SER A 49 -10.03 12.60 -26.42
N ASP A 50 -9.77 11.31 -26.63
CA ASP A 50 -9.36 10.78 -27.93
C ASP A 50 -10.47 10.89 -28.99
N THR A 51 -11.73 11.01 -28.55
CA THR A 51 -12.89 11.30 -29.42
C THR A 51 -12.98 12.77 -29.84
N GLY A 52 -12.05 13.63 -29.37
CA GLY A 52 -12.04 15.07 -29.64
C GLY A 52 -13.08 15.87 -28.86
N ARG A 53 -14.01 15.22 -28.15
CA ARG A 53 -15.01 15.88 -27.30
C ARG A 53 -14.77 15.56 -25.84
N GLY A 54 -14.64 16.61 -25.02
CA GLY A 54 -14.51 16.47 -23.58
C GLY A 54 -13.08 16.24 -23.11
N MET A 55 -12.97 15.85 -21.84
CA MET A 55 -11.72 15.69 -21.11
C MET A 55 -11.50 14.22 -20.72
N ALA A 56 -10.34 13.67 -21.07
CA ALA A 56 -9.92 12.33 -20.65
C ALA A 56 -9.42 12.34 -19.19
N SER A 57 -8.55 13.29 -18.85
CA SER A 57 -7.90 13.34 -17.52
C SER A 57 -7.45 14.74 -17.15
N LEU A 58 -7.40 15.05 -15.87
CA LEU A 58 -6.69 16.23 -15.34
C LEU A 58 -5.19 15.97 -15.20
N ILE A 59 -4.40 17.02 -15.30
CA ILE A 59 -2.96 17.04 -15.04
C ILE A 59 -2.73 17.79 -13.71
N LEU A 60 -2.09 17.11 -12.77
CA LEU A 60 -2.06 17.52 -11.36
C LEU A 60 -0.65 17.92 -10.91
N GLY A 61 -0.59 18.77 -9.89
CA GLY A 61 0.63 19.09 -9.17
C GLY A 61 0.43 19.57 -7.75
N THR A 62 1.55 19.83 -7.09
CA THR A 62 1.64 20.48 -5.77
C THR A 62 2.67 21.60 -5.86
N TYR A 63 2.53 22.64 -5.04
CA TYR A 63 3.56 23.65 -4.88
C TYR A 63 4.64 23.19 -3.91
N GLU A 64 5.90 23.40 -4.29
CA GLU A 64 7.09 23.24 -3.46
C GLU A 64 7.99 24.42 -3.71
N ASP A 65 8.35 25.17 -2.67
CA ASP A 65 9.17 26.38 -2.77
C ASP A 65 8.68 27.38 -3.84
N GLY A 66 7.36 27.55 -3.93
CA GLY A 66 6.70 28.43 -4.90
C GLY A 66 6.68 27.90 -6.35
N LYS A 67 7.16 26.68 -6.58
CA LYS A 67 7.19 26.04 -7.90
C LYS A 67 6.15 24.93 -8.00
N LEU A 68 5.45 24.85 -9.13
CA LEU A 68 4.46 23.80 -9.35
C LEU A 68 5.14 22.51 -9.85
N ILE A 69 5.10 21.47 -9.04
CA ILE A 69 5.69 20.15 -9.32
C ILE A 69 4.62 19.22 -9.85
N TYR A 70 4.91 18.55 -10.97
CA TYR A 70 4.00 17.58 -11.58
C TYR A 70 3.83 16.33 -10.71
N ARG A 71 2.57 15.93 -10.49
CA ARG A 71 2.18 14.77 -9.67
C ARG A 71 1.41 13.71 -10.44
N GLY A 72 1.35 13.79 -11.77
CA GLY A 72 0.66 12.79 -12.58
C GLY A 72 -0.66 13.26 -13.18
N ARG A 73 -1.45 12.29 -13.63
CA ARG A 73 -2.78 12.52 -14.22
C ARG A 73 -3.84 11.72 -13.51
N VAL A 74 -5.06 12.26 -13.45
CA VAL A 74 -6.24 11.55 -12.95
C VAL A 74 -7.33 11.50 -14.02
N GLY A 75 -7.74 10.28 -14.39
CA GLY A 75 -8.75 10.04 -15.44
C GLY A 75 -10.03 9.34 -14.96
N THR A 76 -10.06 8.88 -13.71
CA THR A 76 -11.18 8.14 -13.09
C THR A 76 -11.81 8.98 -11.97
N GLY A 77 -13.00 8.57 -11.51
CA GLY A 77 -13.72 9.27 -10.43
C GLY A 77 -14.62 10.42 -10.88
N PHE A 78 -14.80 10.61 -12.19
CA PHE A 78 -15.68 11.64 -12.75
C PHE A 78 -17.00 11.05 -13.24
N THR A 79 -18.12 11.72 -12.93
CA THR A 79 -19.34 11.57 -13.72
C THR A 79 -19.25 12.39 -15.01
N GLU A 80 -20.10 12.10 -15.98
CA GLU A 80 -20.13 12.86 -17.24
C GLU A 80 -20.46 14.35 -17.00
N ALA A 81 -21.42 14.63 -16.13
CA ALA A 81 -21.78 15.99 -15.73
C ALA A 81 -20.59 16.74 -15.09
N MET A 82 -19.82 16.07 -14.23
CA MET A 82 -18.60 16.64 -13.65
C MET A 82 -17.57 16.96 -14.74
N ARG A 83 -17.32 16.05 -15.69
CA ARG A 83 -16.37 16.31 -16.79
C ARG A 83 -16.75 17.56 -17.57
N LYS A 84 -18.03 17.71 -17.92
CA LYS A 84 -18.54 18.86 -18.67
C LYS A 84 -18.38 20.18 -17.87
N SER A 85 -18.77 20.18 -16.61
CA SER A 85 -18.66 21.35 -15.73
C SER A 85 -17.20 21.78 -15.53
N ILE A 86 -16.33 20.83 -15.19
CA ILE A 86 -14.89 21.09 -14.95
C ILE A 86 -14.23 21.59 -16.23
N LEU A 87 -14.49 20.96 -17.38
CA LEU A 87 -13.93 21.39 -18.66
C LEU A 87 -14.31 22.85 -18.98
N ALA A 88 -15.58 23.23 -18.78
CA ALA A 88 -16.02 24.60 -19.00
C ALA A 88 -15.32 25.62 -18.09
N GLN A 89 -14.88 25.22 -16.89
CA GLN A 89 -14.07 26.09 -16.02
C GLN A 89 -12.61 26.18 -16.49
N LEU A 90 -12.05 25.07 -16.99
CA LEU A 90 -10.67 25.00 -17.48
C LEU A 90 -10.49 25.81 -18.77
N GLU A 91 -11.44 25.74 -19.69
CA GLU A 91 -11.39 26.47 -20.97
C GLU A 91 -11.40 28.00 -20.81
N LYS A 92 -11.84 28.51 -19.64
CA LYS A 92 -11.78 29.94 -19.31
C LYS A 92 -10.39 30.40 -18.85
N ARG A 93 -9.44 29.49 -18.66
CA ARG A 93 -8.13 29.75 -18.05
C ARG A 93 -6.96 29.25 -18.89
N PRO A 94 -6.93 29.47 -20.22
CA PRO A 94 -5.89 28.88 -21.06
C PRO A 94 -4.49 29.43 -20.71
N LEU A 95 -3.49 28.57 -20.89
CA LEU A 95 -2.08 28.94 -20.96
C LEU A 95 -1.43 28.31 -22.20
N ASP A 96 -0.48 29.02 -22.80
CA ASP A 96 0.28 28.51 -23.94
C ASP A 96 1.36 27.50 -23.52
N LYS A 97 1.86 27.61 -22.29
CA LYS A 97 2.95 26.80 -21.73
C LYS A 97 2.54 26.22 -20.37
N PRO A 98 3.08 25.05 -19.98
CA PRO A 98 2.83 24.50 -18.66
C PRO A 98 3.37 25.43 -17.57
N ALA A 99 2.60 25.58 -16.47
CA ALA A 99 3.08 26.22 -15.26
C ALA A 99 4.02 25.33 -14.43
N PHE A 100 4.06 24.02 -14.76
CA PHE A 100 4.91 23.04 -14.10
C PHE A 100 6.39 23.25 -14.41
N VAL A 101 7.25 22.98 -13.43
CA VAL A 101 8.73 23.01 -13.63
C VAL A 101 9.16 22.03 -14.71
N SER A 102 8.61 20.82 -14.70
CA SER A 102 8.88 19.78 -15.69
C SER A 102 7.69 18.84 -15.80
N VAL A 103 7.41 18.37 -17.02
CA VAL A 103 6.38 17.38 -17.31
C VAL A 103 6.92 16.40 -18.35
N PRO A 104 6.67 15.08 -18.24
CA PRO A 104 7.07 14.13 -19.26
C PRO A 104 6.55 14.50 -20.66
N ARG A 105 7.40 14.31 -21.69
CA ARG A 105 7.13 14.81 -23.06
C ARG A 105 5.86 14.22 -23.68
N ASP A 106 5.58 12.95 -23.42
CA ASP A 106 4.39 12.24 -23.91
C ASP A 106 3.09 12.83 -23.34
N ILE A 107 3.14 13.30 -22.09
CA ILE A 107 2.05 14.00 -21.42
C ILE A 107 1.89 15.39 -22.02
N ALA A 108 2.99 16.15 -22.11
CA ALA A 108 2.98 17.53 -22.56
C ALA A 108 2.44 17.67 -23.99
N ARG A 109 2.79 16.75 -24.89
CA ARG A 109 2.35 16.77 -26.30
C ARG A 109 0.82 16.68 -26.47
N ARG A 110 0.11 16.08 -25.52
CA ARG A 110 -1.35 15.89 -25.57
C ARG A 110 -2.09 16.77 -24.56
N ALA A 111 -1.40 17.68 -23.89
CA ALA A 111 -1.97 18.53 -22.86
C ALA A 111 -2.59 19.81 -23.44
N ARG A 112 -3.60 20.30 -22.75
CA ARG A 112 -4.06 21.69 -22.79
C ARG A 112 -3.75 22.30 -21.42
N TRP A 113 -2.94 23.35 -21.42
CA TRP A 113 -2.47 23.96 -20.18
C TRP A 113 -3.46 25.01 -19.70
N VAL A 114 -3.59 25.10 -18.38
CA VAL A 114 -4.45 26.10 -17.75
C VAL A 114 -3.73 26.80 -16.62
N LYS A 115 -4.21 28.00 -16.26
CA LYS A 115 -3.74 28.69 -15.06
C LYS A 115 -3.94 27.80 -13.83
N PRO A 116 -2.90 27.61 -12.99
CA PRO A 116 -2.93 26.70 -11.84
C PRO A 116 -3.69 27.30 -10.66
N GLU A 117 -4.97 27.59 -10.85
CA GLU A 117 -5.86 28.26 -9.88
C GLU A 117 -6.87 27.29 -9.26
N LEU A 118 -7.19 26.21 -9.96
CA LEU A 118 -8.19 25.24 -9.54
C LEU A 118 -7.56 24.12 -8.72
N VAL A 119 -8.23 23.72 -7.64
CA VAL A 119 -7.79 22.66 -6.75
C VAL A 119 -8.74 21.47 -6.86
N ALA A 120 -8.19 20.28 -7.01
CA ALA A 120 -8.90 19.02 -7.08
C ALA A 120 -8.49 18.13 -5.91
N GLU A 121 -9.48 17.51 -5.28
CA GLU A 121 -9.26 16.48 -4.28
C GLU A 121 -9.19 15.10 -4.95
N VAL A 122 -8.16 14.33 -4.59
CA VAL A 122 -7.81 13.09 -5.25
C VAL A 122 -7.43 12.04 -4.21
N THR A 123 -7.99 10.85 -4.35
CA THR A 123 -7.51 9.66 -3.65
C THR A 123 -6.47 8.94 -4.48
N TYR A 124 -5.43 8.40 -3.86
CA TYR A 124 -4.36 7.67 -4.53
C TYR A 124 -3.78 6.58 -3.61
N ALA A 125 -3.08 5.61 -4.17
CA ALA A 125 -2.46 4.53 -3.38
C ALA A 125 -1.16 5.03 -2.69
N GLU A 126 -0.25 5.56 -3.49
CA GLU A 126 1.06 6.04 -3.04
C GLU A 126 1.61 7.08 -4.02
N VAL A 127 2.67 7.78 -3.59
CA VAL A 127 3.50 8.59 -4.48
C VAL A 127 4.68 7.72 -4.87
N THR A 128 4.92 7.59 -6.17
CA THR A 128 6.04 6.82 -6.72
C THR A 128 7.38 7.56 -6.49
N PRO A 129 8.53 6.88 -6.61
CA PRO A 129 9.84 7.53 -6.41
C PRO A 129 10.09 8.73 -7.34
N ASP A 130 9.53 8.72 -8.55
CA ASP A 130 9.56 9.84 -9.50
C ASP A 130 8.57 10.97 -9.16
N GLY A 131 7.81 10.84 -8.07
CA GLY A 131 6.92 11.87 -7.57
C GLY A 131 5.50 11.82 -8.13
N SER A 132 5.13 10.83 -8.92
CA SER A 132 3.80 10.71 -9.52
C SER A 132 2.81 9.96 -8.62
N LEU A 133 1.51 10.25 -8.75
CA LEU A 133 0.47 9.51 -8.02
C LEU A 133 0.20 8.16 -8.66
N ARG A 134 0.17 7.10 -7.83
CA ARG A 134 -0.21 5.75 -8.25
C ARG A 134 -1.70 5.49 -8.00
N HIS A 135 -2.40 5.02 -9.04
CA HIS A 135 -3.86 4.78 -9.04
C HIS A 135 -4.70 5.97 -8.53
N PRO A 136 -4.51 7.19 -9.06
CA PRO A 136 -5.30 8.33 -8.64
C PRO A 136 -6.76 8.22 -9.11
N SER A 137 -7.68 8.70 -8.28
CA SER A 137 -9.11 8.83 -8.58
C SER A 137 -9.63 10.16 -8.04
N PHE A 138 -10.32 10.92 -8.88
CA PHE A 138 -10.90 12.20 -8.54
C PHE A 138 -12.03 12.04 -7.52
N GLN A 139 -12.13 12.98 -6.57
CA GLN A 139 -13.18 13.01 -5.56
C GLN A 139 -14.05 14.27 -5.68
N GLY A 140 -13.46 15.41 -6.00
CA GLY A 140 -14.19 16.68 -6.11
C GLY A 140 -13.27 17.88 -6.38
N MET A 141 -13.85 19.03 -6.74
CA MET A 141 -13.14 20.31 -6.78
C MET A 141 -13.19 20.94 -5.39
N ARG A 142 -12.16 21.72 -5.04
CA ARG A 142 -12.04 22.45 -3.78
C ARG A 142 -11.96 23.93 -4.07
N GLU A 143 -13.12 24.59 -4.07
CA GLU A 143 -13.23 26.04 -4.31
C GLU A 143 -12.84 26.86 -3.07
N ASP A 144 -12.80 26.21 -1.91
CA ASP A 144 -12.45 26.77 -0.60
C ASP A 144 -10.93 26.92 -0.39
N LYS A 145 -10.10 26.23 -1.19
CA LYS A 145 -8.65 26.16 -0.99
C LYS A 145 -7.91 26.92 -2.08
N ARG A 146 -6.97 27.78 -1.68
CA ARG A 146 -6.09 28.47 -2.63
C ARG A 146 -5.05 27.51 -3.19
N ALA A 147 -4.84 27.56 -4.50
CA ALA A 147 -3.91 26.68 -5.19
C ALA A 147 -2.47 26.79 -4.68
N ASP A 148 -1.99 28.00 -4.36
CA ASP A 148 -0.63 28.26 -3.89
C ASP A 148 -0.31 27.67 -2.49
N GLN A 149 -1.33 27.25 -1.75
CA GLN A 149 -1.19 26.59 -0.45
C GLN A 149 -1.19 25.06 -0.54
N VAL A 150 -1.39 24.49 -1.73
CA VAL A 150 -1.48 23.05 -1.92
C VAL A 150 -0.08 22.47 -2.06
N VAL A 151 0.47 22.01 -0.93
CA VAL A 151 1.77 21.33 -0.85
C VAL A 151 1.58 19.82 -0.72
N MET A 152 2.65 19.05 -0.95
CA MET A 152 2.61 17.61 -0.75
C MET A 152 2.51 17.28 0.74
N GLU A 153 1.45 16.59 1.17
CA GLU A 153 1.34 16.10 2.53
C GLU A 153 2.32 14.95 2.74
N ILE A 154 3.30 15.19 3.60
CA ILE A 154 4.18 14.14 4.08
C ILE A 154 3.43 13.45 5.22
N PRO A 155 3.11 12.15 5.12
CA PRO A 155 2.53 11.43 6.24
C PRO A 155 3.48 11.57 7.42
N LYS A 156 3.03 12.21 8.49
CA LYS A 156 3.75 12.21 9.76
C LYS A 156 3.87 10.75 10.15
N THR A 157 5.07 10.18 10.03
CA THR A 157 5.34 8.79 10.38
C THR A 157 4.72 8.55 11.75
N PRO A 158 3.65 7.73 11.85
CA PRO A 158 3.23 7.27 13.16
C PRO A 158 4.47 6.61 13.74
N ALA A 159 4.86 7.01 14.94
CA ALA A 159 5.96 6.39 15.66
C ALA A 159 5.88 4.89 15.43
N THR A 160 6.97 4.29 14.92
CA THR A 160 7.12 2.85 14.76
C THR A 160 6.40 2.22 15.95
N PRO A 161 5.31 1.44 15.74
CA PRO A 161 4.73 0.71 16.85
C PRO A 161 5.90 -0.02 17.45
N GLY A 162 6.25 0.36 18.70
CA GLY A 162 7.40 -0.21 19.38
C GLY A 162 7.33 -1.70 19.17
N SER A 163 8.49 -2.31 18.88
CA SER A 163 8.64 -3.76 19.00
C SER A 163 7.74 -4.18 20.14
N ALA A 164 6.69 -4.97 19.87
CA ALA A 164 5.86 -5.47 20.95
C ALA A 164 6.86 -6.01 21.96
N ASP A 165 6.86 -5.46 23.18
CA ASP A 165 7.77 -5.82 24.27
C ASP A 165 7.41 -7.26 24.72
N LEU A 166 7.58 -8.19 23.78
CA LEU A 166 7.41 -9.60 23.96
C LEU A 166 8.65 -10.05 24.68
N ASP A 167 8.47 -10.36 25.96
CA ASP A 167 9.54 -10.83 26.82
C ASP A 167 10.18 -12.08 26.18
N PRO A 168 11.48 -12.03 25.84
CA PRO A 168 12.23 -13.18 25.34
C PRO A 168 12.17 -14.40 26.28
N ALA A 169 11.99 -14.19 27.59
CA ALA A 169 11.84 -15.27 28.57
C ALA A 169 10.62 -16.14 28.27
N ILE A 170 9.48 -15.52 27.93
CA ILE A 170 8.24 -16.23 27.55
C ILE A 170 8.51 -17.16 26.36
N GLY A 171 9.27 -16.69 25.36
CA GLY A 171 9.62 -17.51 24.20
C GLY A 171 10.48 -18.72 24.54
N LYS A 172 11.41 -18.59 25.50
CA LYS A 172 12.25 -19.69 25.99
C LYS A 172 11.41 -20.72 26.76
N GLU A 173 10.55 -20.26 27.66
CA GLU A 173 9.68 -21.11 28.49
C GLU A 173 8.70 -21.91 27.64
N ILE A 174 8.00 -21.25 26.71
CA ILE A 174 7.00 -21.91 25.87
C ILE A 174 7.68 -22.94 24.95
N ALA A 175 8.82 -22.61 24.35
CA ALA A 175 9.55 -23.55 23.52
C ALA A 175 9.96 -24.80 24.30
N ALA A 176 10.42 -24.64 25.55
CA ALA A 176 10.72 -25.77 26.43
C ALA A 176 9.47 -26.58 26.77
N ALA A 177 8.35 -25.92 27.08
CA ALA A 177 7.08 -26.58 27.41
C ALA A 177 6.53 -27.43 26.24
N VAL A 178 6.74 -27.01 24.99
CA VAL A 178 6.33 -27.77 23.80
C VAL A 178 7.42 -28.72 23.26
N GLY A 179 8.52 -28.90 24.00
CA GLY A 179 9.61 -29.82 23.64
C GLY A 179 10.48 -29.35 22.46
N VAL A 180 10.48 -28.06 22.14
CA VAL A 180 11.30 -27.46 21.08
C VAL A 180 12.56 -26.81 21.67
N LYS A 181 13.73 -27.35 21.34
CA LYS A 181 15.02 -26.79 21.77
C LYS A 181 15.41 -25.60 20.88
N LEU A 182 15.35 -24.38 21.43
CA LEU A 182 15.86 -23.17 20.75
C LEU A 182 17.39 -23.09 20.84
N THR A 183 18.08 -23.38 19.73
CA THR A 183 19.52 -23.12 19.59
C THR A 183 19.78 -21.62 19.36
N HIS A 184 20.75 -21.03 20.08
CA HIS A 184 21.08 -19.60 20.00
C HIS A 184 19.85 -18.68 20.17
N PRO A 185 19.19 -18.69 21.35
CA PRO A 185 17.94 -17.97 21.55
C PRO A 185 18.07 -16.44 21.48
N ASP A 186 19.28 -15.92 21.71
CA ASP A 186 19.59 -14.49 21.68
C ASP A 186 20.10 -14.04 20.30
N LYS A 187 20.17 -14.96 19.30
CA LYS A 187 20.52 -14.59 17.91
C LYS A 187 19.47 -13.63 17.37
N VAL A 188 19.92 -12.48 16.86
CA VAL A 188 19.08 -11.52 16.14
C VAL A 188 18.68 -12.14 14.79
N MET A 189 17.38 -12.18 14.53
CA MET A 189 16.83 -12.85 13.35
C MET A 189 16.65 -11.91 12.15
N TYR A 190 16.55 -10.61 12.36
CA TYR A 190 16.36 -9.65 11.26
C TYR A 190 17.32 -8.47 11.45
N PRO A 191 18.34 -8.30 10.58
CA PRO A 191 19.28 -7.19 10.65
C PRO A 191 18.57 -5.84 10.71
N GLY A 192 19.05 -4.93 11.57
CA GLY A 192 18.42 -3.61 11.79
C GLY A 192 17.24 -3.63 12.76
N THR A 193 16.88 -4.79 13.33
CA THR A 193 15.88 -4.92 14.39
C THR A 193 16.49 -5.45 15.69
N LYS A 194 15.73 -5.40 16.80
CA LYS A 194 16.08 -6.06 18.08
C LYS A 194 15.42 -7.43 18.25
N VAL A 195 14.81 -8.00 17.20
CA VAL A 195 14.05 -9.24 17.29
C VAL A 195 15.01 -10.42 17.38
N THR A 196 15.00 -11.10 18.52
CA THR A 196 15.78 -12.34 18.74
C THR A 196 14.96 -13.57 18.39
N LYS A 197 15.63 -14.72 18.26
CA LYS A 197 14.98 -16.02 18.04
C LYS A 197 13.97 -16.37 19.15
N SER A 198 14.25 -15.99 20.40
CA SER A 198 13.33 -16.18 21.52
C SER A 198 12.14 -15.22 21.48
N THR A 199 12.35 -13.95 21.09
CA THR A 199 11.24 -13.01 20.83
C THR A 199 10.30 -13.53 19.73
N LEU A 200 10.86 -14.13 18.67
CA LEU A 200 10.07 -14.74 17.60
C LEU A 200 9.24 -15.94 18.11
N ALA A 201 9.81 -16.77 18.97
CA ALA A 201 9.07 -17.86 19.61
C ALA A 201 7.91 -17.34 20.49
N ALA A 202 8.15 -16.27 21.26
CA ALA A 202 7.11 -15.60 22.05
C ALA A 202 5.98 -15.06 21.17
N TYR A 203 6.32 -14.46 20.01
CA TYR A 203 5.33 -14.01 19.04
C TYR A 203 4.46 -15.16 18.52
N TYR A 204 5.08 -16.26 18.07
CA TYR A 204 4.34 -17.41 17.57
C TYR A 204 3.41 -18.00 18.62
N ALA A 205 3.82 -18.04 19.88
CA ALA A 205 2.96 -18.45 20.98
C ALA A 205 1.76 -17.52 21.16
N ALA A 206 1.99 -16.20 21.14
CA ALA A 206 0.92 -15.21 21.30
C ALA A 206 -0.12 -15.24 20.16
N VAL A 207 0.25 -15.70 18.97
CA VAL A 207 -0.66 -15.82 17.81
C VAL A 207 -1.13 -17.24 17.52
N ALA A 208 -0.61 -18.25 18.23
CA ALA A 208 -0.82 -19.67 17.92
C ALA A 208 -2.31 -20.02 17.80
N ASP A 209 -3.12 -19.66 18.80
CA ASP A 209 -4.56 -20.00 18.85
C ASP A 209 -5.34 -19.45 17.65
N LYS A 210 -4.91 -18.31 17.11
CA LYS A 210 -5.53 -17.69 15.93
C LYS A 210 -4.96 -18.21 14.62
N MET A 211 -3.70 -18.61 14.63
CA MET A 211 -2.99 -19.07 13.44
C MET A 211 -3.30 -20.54 13.13
N LEU A 212 -3.31 -21.41 14.13
CA LEU A 212 -3.42 -22.87 13.98
C LEU A 212 -4.67 -23.32 13.21
N PRO A 213 -5.89 -22.79 13.45
CA PRO A 213 -7.07 -23.18 12.66
C PRO A 213 -6.93 -22.96 11.15
N HIS A 214 -5.99 -22.11 10.74
CA HIS A 214 -5.74 -21.79 9.34
C HIS A 214 -4.56 -22.56 8.72
N ILE A 215 -3.70 -23.19 9.51
CA ILE A 215 -2.47 -23.84 9.03
C ILE A 215 -2.34 -25.32 9.44
N GLN A 216 -3.07 -25.77 10.45
CA GLN A 216 -3.04 -27.17 10.87
C GLN A 216 -3.55 -28.07 9.75
N ASP A 217 -2.93 -29.24 9.59
CA ASP A 217 -3.27 -30.26 8.59
C ASP A 217 -3.36 -29.73 7.15
N ARG A 218 -2.63 -28.64 6.86
CA ARG A 218 -2.53 -28.07 5.52
C ARG A 218 -1.16 -28.36 4.91
N PRO A 219 -1.11 -28.76 3.63
CA PRO A 219 0.14 -28.80 2.88
C PRO A 219 0.71 -27.38 2.77
N LEU A 220 1.94 -27.21 3.28
CA LEU A 220 2.64 -25.92 3.25
C LEU A 220 4.01 -26.10 2.60
N SER A 221 4.36 -25.18 1.69
CA SER A 221 5.75 -25.01 1.24
C SER A 221 6.43 -23.98 2.14
N LEU A 222 7.45 -24.41 2.87
CA LEU A 222 8.18 -23.52 3.77
C LEU A 222 9.32 -22.83 3.01
N VAL A 223 9.41 -21.51 3.16
CA VAL A 223 10.58 -20.74 2.72
C VAL A 223 11.52 -20.60 3.90
N ARG A 224 12.76 -21.08 3.73
CA ARG A 224 13.82 -21.00 4.73
C ARG A 224 14.69 -19.79 4.45
N ASP A 225 15.01 -19.06 5.52
CA ASP A 225 16.09 -18.08 5.58
C ASP A 225 16.99 -18.47 6.74
N THR A 226 18.26 -18.77 6.45
CA THR A 226 19.22 -19.29 7.44
C THR A 226 19.85 -18.17 8.26
N ASP A 227 20.11 -17.05 7.59
CA ASP A 227 20.85 -15.93 8.14
C ASP A 227 19.94 -14.79 8.61
N GLY A 228 18.69 -14.78 8.13
CA GLY A 228 17.66 -13.83 8.58
C GLY A 228 17.69 -12.49 7.83
N ASP A 229 18.53 -12.37 6.81
CA ASP A 229 18.71 -11.17 5.99
C ASP A 229 17.85 -11.18 4.70
N LEU A 230 17.07 -12.25 4.49
CA LEU A 230 16.23 -12.50 3.33
C LEU A 230 16.97 -12.49 1.99
N GLN A 231 18.31 -12.51 1.97
CA GLN A 231 19.10 -12.49 0.73
C GLN A 231 19.21 -13.87 0.10
N GLN A 232 19.34 -14.92 0.93
CA GLN A 232 19.44 -16.31 0.46
C GLN A 232 18.33 -17.16 1.07
N THR A 233 17.25 -17.31 0.30
CA THR A 233 16.12 -18.16 0.69
C THR A 233 15.94 -19.36 -0.22
N PHE A 234 15.48 -20.48 0.32
CA PHE A 234 15.14 -21.67 -0.47
C PHE A 234 13.84 -22.33 0.03
N PHE A 235 13.16 -23.04 -0.87
CA PHE A 235 11.97 -23.81 -0.52
C PHE A 235 12.35 -25.15 0.09
N GLN A 236 11.83 -25.43 1.29
CA GLN A 236 11.90 -26.75 1.91
C GLN A 236 10.59 -27.50 1.69
N LYS A 237 10.66 -28.58 0.91
CA LYS A 237 9.51 -29.45 0.58
C LYS A 237 9.42 -30.73 1.43
N HIS A 238 10.51 -31.11 2.08
CA HIS A 238 10.63 -32.36 2.83
C HIS A 238 11.03 -32.10 4.27
N LYS A 239 10.69 -33.03 5.16
CA LYS A 239 11.07 -32.99 6.57
C LYS A 239 12.60 -33.04 6.73
N LEU A 240 13.11 -32.23 7.66
CA LEU A 240 14.52 -32.25 8.05
C LEU A 240 14.73 -32.97 9.39
N PRO A 241 15.95 -33.50 9.65
CA PRO A 241 16.31 -34.03 10.96
C PRO A 241 16.06 -33.02 12.08
N GLY A 242 15.43 -33.47 13.18
CA GLY A 242 15.13 -32.62 14.34
C GLY A 242 13.80 -31.86 14.28
N MET A 243 13.00 -32.03 13.23
CA MET A 243 11.64 -31.46 13.20
C MET A 243 10.68 -32.21 14.14
N PRO A 244 9.77 -31.51 14.86
CA PRO A 244 8.76 -32.13 15.72
C PRO A 244 7.91 -33.17 14.99
N LYS A 245 7.40 -34.18 15.72
CA LYS A 245 6.53 -35.23 15.16
C LYS A 245 5.25 -34.67 14.54
N ALA A 246 4.75 -33.54 15.04
CA ALA A 246 3.59 -32.84 14.50
C ALA A 246 3.80 -32.39 13.03
N ILE A 247 5.04 -32.13 12.62
CA ILE A 247 5.38 -31.82 11.22
C ILE A 247 5.73 -33.12 10.50
N HIS A 248 4.94 -33.45 9.49
CA HIS A 248 5.08 -34.65 8.68
C HIS A 248 4.95 -34.30 7.20
N ASP A 249 5.61 -35.09 6.36
CA ASP A 249 5.46 -34.98 4.91
C ASP A 249 4.13 -35.62 4.52
N GLY A 250 3.42 -35.03 3.56
CA GLY A 250 2.19 -35.55 3.00
C GLY A 250 2.20 -35.46 1.48
N GLN A 251 1.53 -36.40 0.80
CA GLN A 251 1.27 -36.31 -0.62
C GLN A 251 -0.13 -35.68 -0.82
N LEU A 252 -0.19 -34.72 -1.74
CA LEU A 252 -1.44 -34.18 -2.25
C LEU A 252 -1.94 -35.15 -3.33
N GLU A 253 -2.97 -35.93 -3.03
CA GLU A 253 -3.75 -36.67 -4.02
C GLU A 253 -4.75 -35.74 -4.74
#